data_AF-A0A4W3GAB9-F1
#
_entry.id   AF-A0A4W3GAB9-F1
#
_cell.length_a   1.000
_cell.length_b   1.000
_cell.length_c   1.000
_cell.angle_alpha   90.00
_cell.angle_beta   90.00
_cell.angle_gamma   90.00
#
_symmetry.space_group_name_H-M   'P 1'
#
loop_
_entity.id
_entity.type
_entity.pdbx_description
1 polymer ?
#
loop_
_entity_poly.entity_id
_entity_poly.type
_entity_poly.pdbx_seq_one_letter_code
_entity_poly.pdbx_strand_id
1 'polypeptide(L)'
;MSHSSLCHCPSRRFTMQSMRAASYESLSGILSPIETLDLSNETGVIIRPLHSSILGEKHCFEVIHSGGSQCFGCASAAERDTWIDNLRRTVQPNKDNCERVENMLSLWVNEAKDLPTRKKYFCEVHLDSSLYARTTSKANTEKLFWGEHFEFNNLPQVGELTLHVFRDEDRKRKDVSALGSLTIPLAEVTGRQHVEKWYPINVHPLQKGKIASPTVRVNLRYQNIKVLPMIHYKEFAEYITCNYMPLCTVLEPSLKVKDKEEVASALVHILQCTSKAKVTVPPSNI
;
A
#
# COMPACT_ATOMS: atom_id res chain seq x y z
N MET A 1 53.36 -21.84 -21.52
CA MET A 1 52.92 -22.93 -20.62
C MET A 1 52.34 -22.23 -19.39
N SER A 2 51.09 -22.34 -18.94
CA SER A 2 49.91 -23.18 -19.20
C SER A 2 48.78 -22.55 -18.34
N HIS A 3 47.69 -22.05 -18.93
CA HIS A 3 46.36 -22.66 -19.03
C HIS A 3 45.46 -22.75 -17.75
N SER A 4 44.36 -21.99 -17.80
CA SER A 4 42.92 -22.29 -17.47
C SER A 4 42.34 -22.47 -16.04
N SER A 5 41.30 -21.65 -15.79
CA SER A 5 39.89 -21.95 -15.37
C SER A 5 39.56 -22.82 -14.14
N LEU A 6 38.72 -22.30 -13.21
CA LEU A 6 37.42 -22.91 -12.78
C LEU A 6 36.75 -22.15 -11.62
N CYS A 7 35.41 -22.15 -11.68
CA CYS A 7 34.45 -21.63 -10.71
C CYS A 7 34.55 -22.29 -9.32
N HIS A 8 34.28 -21.54 -8.25
CA HIS A 8 33.68 -22.06 -7.01
C HIS A 8 32.95 -20.96 -6.22
N CYS A 9 31.69 -21.23 -5.87
CA CYS A 9 30.94 -20.60 -4.78
C CYS A 9 31.18 -21.47 -3.53
N PRO A 10 31.44 -20.90 -2.33
CA PRO A 10 30.37 -20.90 -1.33
C PRO A 10 30.41 -19.76 -0.28
N SER A 11 29.30 -19.70 0.47
CA SER A 11 29.10 -19.03 1.76
C SER A 11 28.62 -17.58 1.75
N ARG A 12 27.28 -17.48 1.67
CA ARG A 12 26.44 -16.36 2.08
C ARG A 12 26.72 -15.95 3.52
N ARG A 13 27.12 -14.69 3.72
CA ARG A 13 26.65 -13.83 4.82
C ARG A 13 26.17 -12.55 4.17
N PHE A 14 24.85 -12.36 4.13
CA PHE A 14 24.25 -11.13 3.65
C PHE A 14 24.20 -10.14 4.80
N THR A 15 24.89 -9.02 4.64
CA THR A 15 24.79 -7.82 5.48
C THR A 15 24.27 -6.68 4.60
N MET A 16 23.33 -5.89 5.15
CA MET A 16 22.65 -4.72 4.59
C MET A 16 23.25 -4.11 3.31
N GLN A 17 22.48 -4.05 2.22
CA GLN A 17 22.78 -3.23 1.04
C GLN A 17 21.58 -2.34 0.70
N SER A 18 21.78 -1.03 0.83
CA SER A 18 20.97 0.03 0.23
C SER A 18 20.99 -0.13 -1.29
N MET A 19 19.87 -0.55 -1.90
CA MET A 19 19.75 -0.59 -3.36
C MET A 19 19.31 0.79 -3.88
N ARG A 20 20.28 1.59 -4.32
CA ARG A 20 20.06 2.80 -5.14
C ARG A 20 19.65 2.40 -6.56
N ALA A 21 18.53 2.92 -7.06
CA ALA A 21 18.23 2.93 -8.49
C ALA A 21 19.02 4.09 -9.15
N ALA A 22 20.07 3.72 -9.88
CA ALA A 22 20.85 4.46 -10.88
C ALA A 22 20.84 6.01 -10.90
N SER A 23 21.93 6.60 -10.40
CA SER A 23 22.75 7.57 -11.15
C SER A 23 24.19 7.49 -10.61
N TYR A 24 25.16 7.36 -11.51
CA TYR A 24 26.57 7.19 -11.18
C TYR A 24 27.15 8.51 -10.66
N GLU A 25 27.72 8.52 -9.44
CA GLU A 25 28.97 9.18 -9.06
C GLU A 25 29.18 9.18 -7.54
N SER A 26 30.46 9.09 -7.17
CA SER A 26 31.04 9.41 -5.87
C SER A 26 30.95 8.36 -4.75
N LEU A 27 32.02 7.56 -4.71
CA LEU A 27 32.54 6.85 -3.55
C LEU A 27 33.12 7.85 -2.53
N SER A 28 32.62 7.86 -1.29
CA SER A 28 33.39 7.97 -0.02
C SER A 28 32.49 8.50 1.11
N GLY A 29 32.26 7.69 2.15
CA GLY A 29 31.61 8.14 3.39
C GLY A 29 30.87 7.03 4.13
N ILE A 30 31.49 6.53 5.21
CA ILE A 30 30.88 5.64 6.21
C ILE A 30 29.88 6.46 7.03
N LEU A 31 28.61 6.04 7.12
CA LEU A 31 27.61 6.29 8.17
C LEU A 31 26.37 5.43 7.85
N SER A 32 25.56 5.06 8.85
CA SER A 32 24.27 4.41 8.59
C SER A 32 23.41 5.35 7.73
N PRO A 33 22.82 4.93 6.59
CA PRO A 33 22.18 5.87 5.67
C PRO A 33 20.93 6.58 6.21
N ILE A 34 20.42 6.15 7.37
CA ILE A 34 19.22 6.70 8.01
C ILE A 34 19.58 7.82 9.01
N GLU A 35 20.72 7.72 9.71
CA GLU A 35 21.15 8.77 10.67
C GLU A 35 21.52 10.08 9.98
N THR A 36 21.71 10.07 8.66
CA THR A 36 21.99 11.28 7.86
C THR A 36 20.76 11.88 7.19
N LEU A 37 19.57 11.28 7.36
CA LEU A 37 18.35 11.79 6.77
C LEU A 37 17.71 12.86 7.69
N ASP A 38 18.15 14.10 7.55
CA ASP A 38 17.56 15.24 8.26
C ASP A 38 16.26 15.68 7.57
N LEU A 39 15.13 15.15 8.05
CA LEU A 39 13.79 15.51 7.58
C LEU A 39 13.10 16.57 8.46
N SER A 40 13.80 17.09 9.48
CA SER A 40 13.17 17.87 10.55
C SER A 40 12.57 19.20 10.07
N ASN A 41 13.10 19.76 9.00
CA ASN A 41 12.66 21.04 8.41
C ASN A 41 12.11 20.89 6.99
N GLU A 42 11.97 19.67 6.47
CA GLU A 42 11.46 19.43 5.12
C GLU A 42 9.93 19.41 5.10
N THR A 43 9.35 20.16 4.16
CA THR A 43 7.90 20.13 3.91
C THR A 43 7.59 19.18 2.75
N GLY A 44 6.46 18.49 2.82
CA GLY A 44 6.03 17.60 1.73
C GLY A 44 6.73 16.24 1.70
N VAL A 45 7.40 15.82 2.77
CA VAL A 45 7.98 14.47 2.87
C VAL A 45 6.86 13.43 2.86
N ILE A 46 6.95 12.47 1.94
CA ILE A 46 6.01 11.34 1.84
C ILE A 46 6.72 10.08 2.33
N ILE A 47 6.21 9.50 3.41
CA ILE A 47 6.68 8.22 3.96
C ILE A 47 5.58 7.20 3.72
N ARG A 48 5.84 6.19 2.88
CA ARG A 48 4.84 5.18 2.51
C ARG A 48 5.42 3.77 2.57
N PRO A 49 4.63 2.77 3.00
CA PRO A 49 5.01 1.38 2.84
C PRO A 49 5.09 1.05 1.34
N LEU A 50 6.07 0.25 0.95
CA LEU A 50 6.16 -0.31 -0.39
C LEU A 50 5.49 -1.68 -0.41
N HIS A 51 4.62 -1.88 -1.39
CA HIS A 51 4.04 -3.19 -1.61
C HIS A 51 5.13 -4.17 -2.09
N SER A 52 5.12 -5.39 -1.58
CA SER A 52 6.18 -6.39 -1.83
C SER A 52 6.33 -6.74 -3.32
N SER A 53 5.29 -6.55 -4.11
CA SER A 53 5.32 -6.79 -5.56
C SER A 53 6.09 -5.73 -6.36
N ILE A 54 6.49 -4.59 -5.77
CA ILE A 54 7.30 -3.57 -6.45
C ILE A 54 8.76 -4.02 -6.53
N LEU A 55 9.37 -4.32 -5.39
CA LEU A 55 10.80 -4.64 -5.27
C LEU A 55 11.09 -6.16 -5.26
N GLY A 56 10.05 -6.99 -5.08
CA GLY A 56 10.21 -8.44 -4.86
C GLY A 56 10.66 -8.79 -3.43
N GLU A 57 10.95 -7.79 -2.61
CA GLU A 57 11.30 -7.90 -1.20
C GLU A 57 10.09 -7.57 -0.32
N LYS A 58 9.97 -8.24 0.82
CA LYS A 58 8.91 -7.97 1.79
C LYS A 58 9.36 -6.87 2.76
N HIS A 59 8.39 -6.19 3.35
CA HIS A 59 8.61 -5.26 4.48
C HIS A 59 9.47 -4.04 4.12
N CYS A 60 9.29 -3.48 2.92
CA CYS A 60 9.97 -2.27 2.50
C CYS A 60 9.10 -1.02 2.71
N PHE A 61 9.74 0.14 2.78
CA PHE A 61 9.11 1.45 2.75
C PHE A 61 9.94 2.43 1.92
N GLU A 62 9.32 3.54 1.52
CA GLU A 62 9.94 4.59 0.73
C GLU A 62 9.76 5.93 1.44
N VAL A 63 10.81 6.75 1.39
CA VAL A 63 10.80 8.15 1.80
C VAL A 63 11.08 9.01 0.58
N ILE A 64 10.12 9.85 0.23
CA ILE A 64 10.21 10.81 -0.88
C ILE A 64 10.29 12.20 -0.28
N HIS A 65 11.29 12.96 -0.72
CA HIS A 65 11.53 14.36 -0.32
C HIS A 65 11.97 15.20 -1.52
N SER A 66 12.27 16.49 -1.31
CA SER A 66 12.75 17.38 -2.38
C SER A 66 14.05 16.90 -3.05
N GLY A 67 14.91 16.18 -2.33
CA GLY A 67 16.17 15.64 -2.84
C GLY A 67 16.06 14.35 -3.66
N GLY A 68 14.85 13.80 -3.86
CA GLY A 68 14.64 12.48 -4.47
C GLY A 68 13.87 11.49 -3.60
N SER A 69 14.05 10.20 -3.87
CA SER A 69 13.37 9.12 -3.17
C SER A 69 14.35 8.03 -2.74
N GLN A 70 14.14 7.46 -1.56
CA GLN A 70 14.95 6.39 -1.00
C GLN A 70 14.07 5.25 -0.49
N CYS A 71 14.43 4.02 -0.87
CA CYS A 71 13.75 2.80 -0.43
C CYS A 71 14.55 2.10 0.67
N PHE A 72 13.86 1.61 1.69
CA PHE A 72 14.42 0.92 2.84
C PHE A 72 13.74 -0.44 3.01
N GLY A 73 14.51 -1.46 3.38
CA GLY A 73 14.01 -2.80 3.70
C GLY A 73 14.13 -3.08 5.20
N CYS A 74 13.16 -3.80 5.76
CA CYS A 74 13.14 -4.20 7.16
C CYS A 74 13.09 -5.73 7.30
N ALA A 75 13.46 -6.26 8.47
CA ALA A 75 13.39 -7.69 8.75
C ALA A 75 11.96 -8.20 8.97
N SER A 76 11.03 -7.31 9.36
CA SER A 76 9.63 -7.66 9.60
C SER A 76 8.66 -6.53 9.31
N ALA A 77 7.37 -6.85 9.20
CA ALA A 77 6.31 -5.85 9.05
C ALA A 77 6.25 -4.91 10.27
N ALA A 78 6.37 -5.45 11.49
CA ALA A 78 6.34 -4.66 12.72
C ALA A 78 7.49 -3.65 12.80
N GLU A 79 8.70 -4.05 12.38
CA GLU A 79 9.86 -3.16 12.30
C GLU A 79 9.62 -2.05 11.27
N ARG A 80 9.14 -2.40 10.07
CA ARG A 80 8.79 -1.43 9.03
C ARG A 80 7.76 -0.41 9.54
N ASP A 81 6.70 -0.88 10.17
CA ASP A 81 5.61 -0.02 10.66
C ASP A 81 6.12 0.90 11.77
N THR A 82 6.95 0.39 12.68
CA THR A 82 7.63 1.20 13.71
C THR A 82 8.51 2.29 13.08
N TRP A 83 9.29 1.96 12.04
CA TRP A 83 10.11 2.95 11.32
C TRP A 83 9.27 4.03 10.66
N ILE A 84 8.22 3.63 9.93
CA ILE A 84 7.29 4.56 9.29
C ILE A 84 6.68 5.51 10.31
N ASP A 85 6.20 4.99 11.45
CA ASP A 85 5.56 5.78 12.49
C ASP A 85 6.54 6.72 13.18
N ASN A 86 7.78 6.28 13.45
CA ASN A 86 8.82 7.13 14.00
C ASN A 86 9.15 8.29 13.06
N LEU A 87 9.41 8.01 11.78
CA LEU A 87 9.73 9.03 10.79
C LEU A 87 8.58 10.03 10.60
N ARG A 88 7.34 9.53 10.54
CA ARG A 88 6.15 10.39 10.44
C ARG A 88 5.99 11.29 11.66
N ARG A 89 6.26 10.79 12.87
CA ARG A 89 6.24 11.61 14.09
C ARG A 89 7.34 12.66 14.11
N THR A 90 8.52 12.35 13.58
CA THR A 90 9.62 13.33 13.45
C THR A 90 9.25 14.47 12.51
N VAL A 91 8.64 14.16 11.36
CA VAL A 91 8.29 15.18 10.35
C VAL A 91 7.00 15.95 10.73
N GLN A 92 6.07 15.29 11.41
CA GLN A 92 4.78 15.89 11.81
C GLN A 92 4.50 15.64 13.30
N PRO A 93 5.27 16.24 14.22
CA PRO A 93 5.15 15.99 15.66
C PRO A 93 3.80 16.42 16.24
N ASN A 94 3.14 17.39 15.60
CA ASN A 94 1.84 17.92 16.02
C ASN A 94 0.65 17.29 15.28
N LYS A 95 0.84 16.23 14.48
CA LYS A 95 -0.22 15.64 13.62
C LYS A 95 -1.52 15.37 14.39
N ASP A 96 -1.42 14.84 15.60
CA ASP A 96 -2.59 14.48 16.43
C ASP A 96 -3.31 15.70 17.01
N ASN A 97 -2.64 16.85 17.12
CA ASN A 97 -3.17 18.07 17.71
C ASN A 97 -3.67 19.08 16.66
N CYS A 98 -3.64 18.71 15.38
CA CYS A 98 -4.10 19.56 14.28
C CYS A 98 -5.28 18.91 13.56
N GLU A 99 -6.15 19.76 13.01
CA GLU A 99 -7.12 19.30 12.03
C GLU A 99 -6.38 18.82 10.79
N ARG A 100 -6.79 17.66 10.27
CA ARG A 100 -6.20 17.05 9.08
C ARG A 100 -7.22 16.25 8.30
N VAL A 101 -6.86 15.90 7.07
CA VAL A 101 -7.62 14.96 6.25
C VAL A 101 -6.78 13.71 6.08
N GLU A 102 -7.35 12.55 6.40
CA GLU A 102 -6.74 11.26 6.14
C GLU A 102 -7.37 10.63 4.91
N ASN A 103 -6.54 10.37 3.89
CA ASN A 103 -6.96 9.75 2.64
C ASN A 103 -6.66 8.25 2.65
N MET A 104 -7.62 7.46 2.20
CA MET A 104 -7.54 6.00 2.16
C MET A 104 -8.17 5.46 0.88
N LEU A 105 -7.53 4.45 0.29
CA LEU A 105 -8.05 3.71 -0.86
C LEU A 105 -8.05 2.20 -0.54
N SER A 106 -9.22 1.59 -0.65
CA SER A 106 -9.38 0.13 -0.68
C SER A 106 -9.67 -0.29 -2.11
N LEU A 107 -8.87 -1.19 -2.68
CA LEU A 107 -8.90 -1.55 -4.10
C LEU A 107 -8.84 -3.07 -4.27
N TRP A 108 -9.79 -3.62 -5.01
CA TRP A 108 -9.75 -4.97 -5.55
C TRP A 108 -9.54 -4.91 -7.06
N VAL A 109 -8.49 -5.58 -7.52
CA VAL A 109 -8.29 -5.89 -8.94
C VAL A 109 -8.78 -7.32 -9.17
N ASN A 110 -9.98 -7.48 -9.71
CA ASN A 110 -10.66 -8.77 -9.77
C ASN A 110 -10.24 -9.59 -10.99
N GLU A 111 -10.87 -9.34 -12.14
CA GLU A 111 -10.74 -10.14 -13.34
C GLU A 111 -10.70 -9.28 -14.59
N ALA A 112 -10.13 -9.84 -15.66
CA ALA A 112 -10.15 -9.21 -16.97
C ALA A 112 -10.73 -10.15 -18.03
N LYS A 113 -11.35 -9.54 -19.04
CA LYS A 113 -11.95 -10.22 -20.19
C LYS A 113 -11.38 -9.68 -21.49
N ASP A 114 -11.54 -10.48 -22.54
CA ASP A 114 -11.23 -10.12 -23.92
C ASP A 114 -9.74 -9.79 -24.18
N LEU A 115 -8.86 -10.23 -23.27
CA LEU A 115 -7.41 -10.25 -23.47
C LEU A 115 -6.97 -11.50 -24.23
N PRO A 116 -5.87 -11.46 -24.99
CA PRO A 116 -5.36 -12.62 -25.72
C PRO A 116 -5.08 -13.81 -24.77
N THR A 117 -5.54 -14.99 -25.16
CA THR A 117 -5.40 -16.24 -24.38
C THR A 117 -3.97 -16.78 -24.44
N ARG A 118 -3.65 -17.72 -23.52
CA ARG A 118 -2.35 -18.41 -23.39
C ARG A 118 -1.16 -17.48 -23.13
N LYS A 119 -1.43 -16.26 -22.64
CA LYS A 119 -0.44 -15.28 -22.19
C LYS A 119 -0.59 -15.04 -20.70
N LYS A 120 0.46 -14.54 -20.05
CA LYS A 120 0.44 -14.13 -18.65
C LYS A 120 0.29 -12.62 -18.53
N TYR A 121 -0.46 -12.16 -17.54
CA TYR A 121 -0.75 -10.75 -17.32
C TYR A 121 -0.66 -10.39 -15.84
N PHE A 122 -0.23 -9.16 -15.59
CA PHE A 122 -0.32 -8.50 -14.29
C PHE A 122 -0.74 -7.04 -14.49
N CYS A 123 -1.18 -6.39 -13.43
CA CYS A 123 -1.50 -4.98 -13.41
C CYS A 123 -0.52 -4.23 -12.52
N GLU A 124 -0.13 -3.03 -12.92
CA GLU A 124 0.46 -2.04 -12.03
C GLU A 124 -0.62 -1.06 -11.57
N VAL A 125 -0.60 -0.73 -10.29
CA VAL A 125 -1.52 0.18 -9.60
C VAL A 125 -0.80 1.50 -9.37
N HIS A 126 -1.24 2.55 -10.04
CA HIS A 126 -0.68 3.90 -9.92
C HIS A 126 -1.69 4.87 -9.29
N LEU A 127 -1.21 5.74 -8.41
CA LEU A 127 -1.96 6.89 -7.90
C LEU A 127 -1.22 8.16 -8.31
N ASP A 128 -1.89 9.05 -9.06
CA ASP A 128 -1.29 10.24 -9.67
C ASP A 128 0.09 9.97 -10.28
N SER A 129 0.16 8.97 -11.18
CA SER A 129 1.37 8.47 -11.84
C SER A 129 2.38 7.69 -10.97
N SER A 130 2.31 7.76 -9.64
CA SER A 130 3.23 7.03 -8.77
C SER A 130 2.84 5.56 -8.66
N LEU A 131 3.78 4.62 -8.81
CA LEU A 131 3.55 3.18 -8.65
C LEU A 131 3.37 2.82 -7.17
N TYR A 132 2.24 2.19 -6.80
CA TYR A 132 1.91 1.79 -5.43
C TYR A 132 1.84 0.27 -5.22
N ALA A 133 1.45 -0.50 -6.24
CA ALA A 133 1.43 -1.95 -6.15
C ALA A 133 1.45 -2.59 -7.53
N ARG A 134 1.69 -3.90 -7.56
CA ARG A 134 1.48 -4.78 -8.72
C ARG A 134 0.67 -5.99 -8.31
N THR A 135 -0.19 -6.48 -9.20
CA THR A 135 -0.79 -7.81 -9.02
C THR A 135 0.21 -8.91 -9.37
N THR A 136 -0.10 -10.13 -8.97
CA THR A 136 0.64 -11.31 -9.42
C THR A 136 0.45 -11.56 -10.92
N SER A 137 1.46 -12.15 -11.56
CA SER A 137 1.36 -12.58 -12.96
C SER A 137 0.52 -13.86 -13.07
N LYS A 138 -0.58 -13.79 -13.83
CA LYS A 138 -1.56 -14.88 -13.98
C LYS A 138 -1.73 -15.24 -15.45
N ALA A 139 -1.76 -16.54 -15.76
CA ALA A 139 -2.00 -17.03 -17.11
C ALA A 139 -3.49 -16.92 -17.48
N ASN A 140 -3.76 -16.45 -18.69
CA ASN A 140 -5.10 -16.40 -19.27
C ASN A 140 -5.39 -17.69 -20.05
N THR A 141 -5.77 -18.76 -19.36
CA THR A 141 -6.08 -20.06 -19.99
C THR A 141 -7.54 -20.15 -20.44
N GLU A 142 -8.47 -19.71 -19.60
CA GLU A 142 -9.92 -19.64 -19.86
C GLU A 142 -10.52 -18.38 -19.25
N LYS A 143 -10.13 -18.10 -18.00
CA LYS A 143 -10.57 -16.93 -17.23
C LYS A 143 -9.39 -16.32 -16.49
N LEU A 144 -9.10 -15.05 -16.76
CA LEU A 144 -8.05 -14.31 -16.08
C LEU A 144 -8.61 -13.64 -14.81
N PHE A 145 -8.26 -14.19 -13.65
CA PHE A 145 -8.72 -13.73 -12.34
C PHE A 145 -7.52 -13.55 -11.40
N TRP A 146 -7.30 -12.33 -10.93
CA TRP A 146 -6.33 -12.00 -9.87
C TRP A 146 -7.01 -12.09 -8.50
N GLY A 147 -8.12 -11.38 -8.32
CA GLY A 147 -8.83 -11.32 -7.03
C GLY A 147 -7.96 -10.75 -5.91
N GLU A 148 -7.11 -9.77 -6.23
CA GLU A 148 -6.13 -9.22 -5.29
C GLU A 148 -6.63 -7.93 -4.67
N HIS A 149 -6.44 -7.81 -3.36
CA HIS A 149 -6.86 -6.66 -2.56
C HIS A 149 -5.66 -5.85 -2.10
N PHE A 150 -5.80 -4.54 -2.18
CA PHE A 150 -4.82 -3.56 -1.74
C PHE A 150 -5.50 -2.53 -0.83
N GLU A 151 -4.89 -2.28 0.32
CA GLU A 151 -5.26 -1.19 1.22
C GLU A 151 -4.13 -0.17 1.28
N PHE A 152 -4.47 1.07 0.95
CA PHE A 152 -3.56 2.20 1.00
C PHE A 152 -4.10 3.22 2.00
N ASN A 153 -3.41 3.34 3.13
CA ASN A 153 -3.78 4.24 4.22
C ASN A 153 -2.79 5.41 4.32
N ASN A 154 -3.23 6.54 4.88
CA ASN A 154 -2.44 7.76 4.99
C ASN A 154 -1.86 8.22 3.64
N LEU A 155 -2.68 8.17 2.59
CA LEU A 155 -2.29 8.64 1.27
C LEU A 155 -2.16 10.18 1.27
N PRO A 156 -1.23 10.74 0.47
CA PRO A 156 -1.35 12.13 0.06
C PRO A 156 -2.71 12.35 -0.64
N GLN A 157 -3.11 13.61 -0.81
CA GLN A 157 -4.26 13.90 -1.64
C GLN A 157 -3.95 13.44 -3.06
N VAL A 158 -4.79 12.54 -3.57
CA VAL A 158 -4.63 11.92 -4.90
C VAL A 158 -5.88 12.13 -5.72
N GLY A 159 -5.72 12.44 -7.00
CA GLY A 159 -6.83 12.73 -7.92
C GLY A 159 -7.34 11.51 -8.66
N GLU A 160 -6.45 10.59 -9.04
CA GLU A 160 -6.78 9.47 -9.92
C GLU A 160 -6.05 8.17 -9.57
N LEU A 161 -6.74 7.06 -9.85
CA LEU A 161 -6.17 5.72 -9.91
C LEU A 161 -5.99 5.34 -11.38
N THR A 162 -4.77 4.94 -11.75
CA THR A 162 -4.51 4.36 -13.07
C THR A 162 -4.05 2.91 -12.93
N LEU A 163 -4.73 1.98 -13.61
CA LEU A 163 -4.28 0.59 -13.74
C LEU A 163 -3.63 0.40 -15.11
N HIS A 164 -2.35 0.05 -15.13
CA HIS A 164 -1.66 -0.36 -16.35
C HIS A 164 -1.63 -1.87 -16.43
N VAL A 165 -2.09 -2.44 -17.55
CA VAL A 165 -2.11 -3.89 -17.75
C VAL A 165 -0.91 -4.28 -18.60
N PHE A 166 -0.10 -5.20 -18.07
CA PHE A 166 1.10 -5.68 -18.73
C PHE A 166 0.94 -7.14 -19.15
N ARG A 167 1.55 -7.47 -20.28
CA ARG A 167 1.81 -8.86 -20.63
C ARG A 167 3.17 -9.25 -20.08
N ASP A 168 3.18 -10.28 -19.25
CA ASP A 168 4.41 -10.87 -18.73
C ASP A 168 5.02 -11.75 -19.84
N GLU A 169 5.83 -11.12 -20.69
CA GLU A 169 6.71 -11.78 -21.65
C GLU A 169 8.10 -11.94 -21.03
N ASP A 170 8.76 -13.07 -21.33
CA ASP A 170 10.03 -13.50 -20.73
C ASP A 170 11.06 -12.36 -20.64
N ARG A 171 11.75 -12.27 -19.50
CA ARG A 171 12.57 -11.13 -18.97
C ARG A 171 13.74 -10.65 -19.86
N LYS A 172 13.83 -11.10 -21.11
CA LYS A 172 14.90 -10.76 -22.06
C LYS A 172 14.72 -9.40 -22.74
N ARG A 173 13.56 -8.75 -22.66
CA ARG A 173 13.34 -7.41 -23.21
C ARG A 173 13.47 -6.34 -22.12
N LYS A 174 14.26 -5.30 -22.41
CA LYS A 174 14.48 -4.15 -21.51
C LYS A 174 13.25 -3.25 -21.34
N ASP A 175 12.29 -3.29 -22.25
CA ASP A 175 11.05 -2.51 -22.18
C ASP A 175 9.83 -3.44 -22.15
N VAL A 176 9.29 -3.65 -20.94
CA VAL A 176 7.95 -4.22 -20.77
C VAL A 176 6.98 -3.06 -20.96
N SER A 177 6.43 -2.91 -22.17
CA SER A 177 5.41 -1.89 -22.44
C SER A 177 4.04 -2.37 -21.99
N ALA A 178 3.25 -1.46 -21.43
CA ALA A 178 1.87 -1.74 -21.08
C ALA A 178 1.07 -2.10 -22.34
N LEU A 179 0.16 -3.06 -22.22
CA LEU A 179 -0.82 -3.37 -23.26
C LEU A 179 -1.83 -2.24 -23.39
N GLY A 180 -2.19 -1.64 -22.26
CA GLY A 180 -3.08 -0.50 -22.16
C GLY A 180 -3.29 -0.11 -20.71
N SER A 181 -4.11 0.90 -20.50
CA SER A 181 -4.43 1.39 -19.16
C SER A 181 -5.88 1.83 -19.02
N LEU A 182 -6.35 1.94 -17.79
CA LEU A 182 -7.59 2.60 -17.44
C LEU A 182 -7.33 3.59 -16.32
N THR A 183 -8.05 4.70 -16.30
CA THR A 183 -7.93 5.76 -15.30
C THR A 183 -9.30 6.01 -14.68
N ILE A 184 -9.36 6.08 -13.35
CA ILE A 184 -10.56 6.29 -12.56
C ILE A 184 -10.34 7.53 -11.69
N PRO A 185 -11.07 8.63 -11.91
CA PRO A 185 -11.04 9.77 -11.02
C PRO A 185 -11.56 9.37 -9.64
N LEU A 186 -10.76 9.61 -8.58
CA LEU A 186 -11.12 9.16 -7.23
C LEU A 186 -12.33 9.91 -6.65
N ALA A 187 -12.63 11.10 -7.17
CA ALA A 187 -13.85 11.84 -6.87
C ALA A 187 -15.14 11.04 -7.17
N GLU A 188 -15.13 10.18 -8.20
CA GLU A 188 -16.30 9.36 -8.59
C GLU A 188 -16.57 8.19 -7.64
N VAL A 189 -15.55 7.78 -6.87
CA VAL A 189 -15.60 6.63 -5.96
C VAL A 189 -15.37 7.05 -4.50
N THR A 190 -15.51 8.34 -4.22
CA THR A 190 -15.42 8.90 -2.86
C THR A 190 -16.69 8.58 -2.10
N GLY A 191 -16.58 7.88 -0.97
CA GLY A 191 -17.74 7.59 -0.13
C GLY A 191 -17.53 6.44 0.85
N ARG A 192 -18.62 6.04 1.51
CA ARG A 192 -18.58 4.95 2.52
C ARG A 192 -18.63 3.56 1.89
N GLN A 193 -19.23 3.44 0.71
CA GLN A 193 -19.47 2.16 0.04
C GLN A 193 -18.47 1.93 -1.08
N HIS A 194 -18.23 0.66 -1.36
CA HIS A 194 -17.45 0.24 -2.51
C HIS A 194 -18.25 0.39 -3.81
N VAL A 195 -17.56 0.78 -4.87
CA VAL A 195 -18.08 0.83 -6.24
C VAL A 195 -17.44 -0.31 -7.03
N GLU A 196 -18.23 -1.25 -7.53
CA GLU A 196 -17.77 -2.34 -8.38
C GLU A 196 -18.26 -2.17 -9.82
N LYS A 197 -17.33 -2.11 -10.78
CA LYS A 197 -17.64 -1.84 -12.19
C LYS A 197 -16.64 -2.50 -13.12
N TRP A 198 -17.09 -2.79 -14.34
CA TRP A 198 -16.25 -3.13 -15.48
C TRP A 198 -15.74 -1.86 -16.16
N TYR A 199 -14.43 -1.71 -16.27
CA TYR A 199 -13.77 -0.59 -16.93
C TYR A 199 -13.11 -1.04 -18.23
N PRO A 200 -13.32 -0.35 -19.36
CA PRO A 200 -12.60 -0.62 -20.59
C PRO A 200 -11.13 -0.23 -20.45
N ILE A 201 -10.26 -1.04 -21.03
CA ILE A 201 -8.82 -0.77 -21.11
C ILE A 201 -8.56 0.02 -22.40
N ASN A 202 -7.94 1.19 -22.26
CA ASN A 202 -7.42 1.95 -23.38
C ASN A 202 -6.15 1.27 -23.90
N VAL A 203 -6.33 0.41 -24.91
CA VAL A 203 -5.23 -0.31 -25.56
C VAL A 203 -4.35 0.67 -26.34
N HIS A 204 -3.03 0.54 -26.22
CA HIS A 204 -2.09 1.39 -26.94
C HIS A 204 -2.28 1.29 -28.48
N PRO A 205 -2.08 2.39 -29.23
CA PRO A 205 -2.34 2.43 -30.69
C PRO A 205 -1.67 1.32 -31.49
N LEU A 206 -0.46 0.89 -31.09
CA LEU A 206 0.31 -0.18 -31.72
C LEU A 206 -0.36 -1.56 -31.65
N GLN A 207 -1.29 -1.75 -30.70
CA GLN A 207 -2.05 -2.98 -30.51
C GLN A 207 -3.52 -2.84 -30.91
N LYS A 208 -3.94 -1.63 -31.32
CA LYS A 208 -5.32 -1.30 -31.68
C LYS A 208 -5.74 -2.08 -32.94
N GLY A 209 -6.86 -2.81 -32.85
CA GLY A 209 -7.39 -3.67 -33.93
C GLY A 209 -6.98 -5.14 -33.89
N LYS A 210 -6.02 -5.54 -33.03
CA LYS A 210 -5.60 -6.95 -32.85
C LYS A 210 -6.24 -7.64 -31.65
N ILE A 211 -6.89 -6.88 -30.78
CA ILE A 211 -7.42 -7.34 -29.49
C ILE A 211 -8.86 -6.85 -29.40
N ALA A 212 -9.77 -7.73 -28.98
CA ALA A 212 -11.13 -7.35 -28.64
C ALA A 212 -11.11 -6.31 -27.50
N SER A 213 -12.14 -5.47 -27.38
CA SER A 213 -12.18 -4.37 -26.39
C SER A 213 -12.00 -4.89 -24.96
N PRO A 214 -10.78 -4.88 -24.38
CA PRO A 214 -10.52 -5.61 -23.18
C PRO A 214 -11.03 -4.80 -21.98
N THR A 215 -11.52 -5.50 -20.97
CA THR A 215 -12.13 -4.89 -19.79
C THR A 215 -11.54 -5.49 -18.52
N VAL A 216 -11.46 -4.69 -17.46
CA VAL A 216 -11.10 -5.14 -16.10
C VAL A 216 -12.23 -4.80 -15.15
N ARG A 217 -12.60 -5.76 -14.29
CA ARG A 217 -13.50 -5.53 -13.17
C ARG A 217 -12.69 -5.06 -11.96
N VAL A 218 -13.07 -3.90 -11.45
CA VAL A 218 -12.43 -3.28 -10.28
C VAL A 218 -13.53 -2.98 -9.26
N ASN A 219 -13.23 -3.25 -8.00
CA ASN A 219 -14.06 -2.87 -6.87
C ASN A 219 -13.24 -1.98 -5.93
N LEU A 220 -13.64 -0.72 -5.74
CA LEU A 220 -12.84 0.26 -5.01
C LEU A 220 -13.68 1.22 -4.17
N ARG A 221 -13.05 1.76 -3.13
CA ARG A 221 -13.59 2.83 -2.27
C ARG A 221 -12.48 3.80 -1.92
N TYR A 222 -12.70 5.09 -2.20
CA TYR A 222 -11.85 6.17 -1.72
C TYR A 222 -12.53 6.90 -0.57
N GLN A 223 -11.77 7.23 0.48
CA GLN A 223 -12.25 7.97 1.65
C GLN A 223 -11.29 9.10 1.97
N ASN A 224 -11.84 10.28 2.24
CA ASN A 224 -11.15 11.45 2.76
C ASN A 224 -11.79 11.83 4.10
N ILE A 225 -11.21 11.37 5.20
CA ILE A 225 -11.79 11.56 6.53
C ILE A 225 -11.20 12.81 7.16
N LYS A 226 -12.06 13.79 7.49
CA LYS A 226 -11.66 14.91 8.33
C LYS A 226 -11.46 14.42 9.77
N VAL A 227 -10.25 14.56 10.27
CA VAL A 227 -9.88 14.24 11.64
C VAL A 227 -9.59 15.54 12.39
N LEU A 228 -10.26 15.72 13.52
CA LEU A 228 -10.11 16.87 14.39
C LEU A 228 -8.87 16.74 15.29
N PRO A 229 -8.41 17.83 15.93
CA PRO A 229 -7.45 17.74 17.02
C PRO A 229 -7.89 16.77 18.12
N MET A 230 -6.93 16.03 18.69
CA MET A 230 -7.16 15.00 19.72
C MET A 230 -7.98 15.49 20.92
N ILE A 231 -7.87 16.78 21.27
CA ILE A 231 -8.63 17.38 22.38
C ILE A 231 -10.14 17.22 22.22
N HIS A 232 -10.68 17.26 21.00
CA HIS A 232 -12.11 17.15 20.74
C HIS A 232 -12.65 15.74 20.89
N TYR A 233 -11.78 14.73 20.88
CA TYR A 233 -12.19 13.33 21.05
C TYR A 233 -12.16 12.88 22.51
N LYS A 234 -11.60 13.68 23.45
CA LYS A 234 -11.41 13.27 24.85
C LYS A 234 -12.74 13.00 25.55
N GLU A 235 -13.67 13.96 25.54
CA GLU A 235 -14.97 13.81 26.18
C GLU A 235 -15.77 12.63 25.58
N PHE A 236 -15.69 12.46 24.26
CA PHE A 236 -16.36 11.35 23.58
C PHE A 236 -15.73 9.99 23.94
N ALA A 237 -14.39 9.91 24.00
CA ALA A 237 -13.69 8.71 24.42
C ALA A 237 -14.01 8.35 25.88
N GLU A 238 -14.04 9.33 26.78
CA GLU A 238 -14.46 9.14 28.18
C GLU A 238 -15.90 8.64 28.27
N TYR A 239 -16.81 9.23 27.50
CA TYR A 239 -18.21 8.79 27.44
C TYR A 239 -18.31 7.33 26.99
N ILE A 240 -17.64 6.95 25.89
CA ILE A 240 -17.61 5.56 25.41
C ILE A 240 -17.03 4.64 26.49
N THR A 241 -15.90 5.00 27.08
CA THR A 241 -15.21 4.19 28.08
C THR A 241 -15.99 4.03 29.38
N CYS A 242 -16.89 4.95 29.71
CA CYS A 242 -17.79 4.85 30.86
C CYS A 242 -19.11 4.14 30.55
N ASN A 243 -19.54 4.13 29.29
CA ASN A 243 -20.87 3.66 28.88
C ASN A 243 -20.86 2.53 27.84
N TYR A 244 -19.73 1.86 27.59
CA TYR A 244 -19.61 0.86 26.53
C TYR A 244 -20.64 -0.28 26.65
N MET A 245 -20.96 -0.74 27.87
CA MET A 245 -21.97 -1.79 28.10
C MET A 245 -23.39 -1.31 27.72
N PRO A 246 -23.92 -0.19 28.27
CA PRO A 246 -25.18 0.39 27.81
C PRO A 246 -25.22 0.65 26.30
N LEU A 247 -24.12 1.16 25.72
CA LEU A 247 -24.02 1.42 24.28
C LEU A 247 -24.17 0.13 23.47
N CYS A 248 -23.51 -0.96 23.86
CA CYS A 248 -23.69 -2.26 23.22
C CYS A 248 -25.15 -2.72 23.29
N THR A 249 -25.79 -2.64 24.46
CA THR A 249 -27.20 -3.06 24.63
C THR A 249 -28.16 -2.29 23.71
N VAL A 250 -27.93 -1.00 23.51
CA VAL A 250 -28.79 -0.15 22.65
C VAL A 250 -28.47 -0.32 21.16
N LEU A 251 -27.18 -0.41 20.81
CA LEU A 251 -26.73 -0.46 19.42
C LEU A 251 -26.90 -1.85 18.80
N GLU A 252 -26.63 -2.92 19.55
CA GLU A 252 -26.68 -4.29 19.05
C GLU A 252 -28.00 -4.66 18.32
N PRO A 253 -29.21 -4.35 18.82
CA PRO A 253 -30.43 -4.69 18.10
C PRO A 253 -30.64 -3.88 16.81
N SER A 254 -29.98 -2.73 16.67
CA SER A 254 -30.15 -1.80 15.54
C SER A 254 -29.13 -2.01 14.42
N LEU A 255 -28.06 -2.78 14.68
CA LEU A 255 -26.95 -2.99 13.75
C LEU A 255 -27.08 -4.29 12.96
N LYS A 256 -26.71 -4.25 11.68
CA LYS A 256 -26.53 -5.47 10.88
C LYS A 256 -25.32 -6.25 11.37
N VAL A 257 -25.28 -7.56 11.11
CA VAL A 257 -24.19 -8.45 11.56
C VAL A 257 -22.80 -7.90 11.22
N LYS A 258 -22.61 -7.39 9.99
CA LYS A 258 -21.34 -6.79 9.56
C LYS A 258 -20.95 -5.56 10.40
N ASP A 259 -21.90 -4.68 10.65
CA ASP A 259 -21.65 -3.43 11.36
C ASP A 259 -21.39 -3.68 12.85
N LYS A 260 -21.94 -4.77 13.43
CA LYS A 260 -21.66 -5.18 14.81
C LYS A 260 -20.18 -5.49 15.03
N GLU A 261 -19.56 -6.19 14.08
CA GLU A 261 -18.14 -6.54 14.16
C GLU A 261 -17.25 -5.28 14.09
N GLU A 262 -17.55 -4.36 13.16
CA GLU A 262 -16.84 -3.08 13.03
C GLU A 262 -16.97 -2.22 14.30
N VAL A 263 -18.19 -2.11 14.86
CA VAL A 263 -18.43 -1.37 16.11
C VAL A 263 -17.75 -2.03 17.30
N ALA A 264 -17.82 -3.35 17.43
CA ALA A 264 -17.16 -4.08 18.50
C ALA A 264 -15.63 -3.89 18.45
N SER A 265 -15.02 -4.01 17.27
CA SER A 265 -13.59 -3.76 17.07
C SER A 265 -13.20 -2.33 17.47
N ALA A 266 -13.97 -1.33 17.05
CA ALA A 266 -13.73 0.07 17.41
C ALA A 266 -13.83 0.31 18.93
N LEU A 267 -14.86 -0.25 19.59
CA LEU A 267 -15.03 -0.14 21.05
C LEU A 267 -13.86 -0.78 21.80
N VAL A 268 -13.44 -1.98 21.38
CA VAL A 268 -12.29 -2.67 21.99
C VAL A 268 -11.01 -1.82 21.85
N HIS A 269 -10.76 -1.24 20.68
CA HIS A 269 -9.60 -0.37 20.46
C HIS A 269 -9.63 0.86 21.38
N ILE A 270 -10.79 1.52 21.52
CA ILE A 270 -10.93 2.67 22.43
C ILE A 270 -10.68 2.26 23.89
N LEU A 271 -11.24 1.14 24.34
CA LEU A 271 -11.06 0.64 25.71
C LEU A 271 -9.61 0.22 26.01
N GLN A 272 -8.90 -0.32 25.03
CA GLN A 272 -7.46 -0.61 25.12
C GLN A 272 -6.64 0.69 25.21
N CYS A 273 -6.89 1.66 24.33
CA CYS A 273 -6.17 2.94 24.32
C CYS A 273 -6.42 3.78 25.58
N THR A 274 -7.60 3.65 26.19
CA THR A 274 -7.96 4.36 27.44
C THR A 274 -7.59 3.58 28.72
N SER A 275 -6.82 2.49 28.61
CA SER A 275 -6.29 1.69 29.73
C SER A 275 -7.31 0.93 30.59
N LYS A 276 -8.53 0.67 30.09
CA LYS A 276 -9.52 -0.18 30.80
C LYS A 276 -9.51 -1.65 30.39
N ALA A 277 -8.84 -2.02 29.31
CA ALA A 277 -8.64 -3.43 28.92
C ALA A 277 -7.15 -3.80 29.01
N LYS A 278 -6.74 -4.50 30.08
CA LYS A 278 -5.45 -5.22 30.08
C LYS A 278 -5.56 -6.39 29.12
N VAL A 279 -4.61 -6.51 28.21
CA VAL A 279 -4.43 -7.71 27.37
C VAL A 279 -4.28 -8.90 28.30
N THR A 280 -5.30 -9.75 28.40
CA THR A 280 -5.14 -11.10 28.95
C THR A 280 -4.37 -11.89 27.92
N VAL A 281 -3.04 -11.91 28.07
CA VAL A 281 -2.19 -12.90 27.41
C VAL A 281 -2.67 -14.26 27.95
N PRO A 282 -3.19 -15.17 27.12
CA PRO A 282 -3.51 -16.50 27.60
C PRO A 282 -2.22 -17.14 28.11
N PRO A 283 -2.22 -17.83 29.26
CA PRO A 283 -1.03 -18.47 29.78
C PRO A 283 -0.53 -19.45 28.71
N SER A 284 0.73 -19.24 28.29
CA SER A 284 1.49 -20.19 27.52
C SER A 284 1.54 -21.50 28.31
N ASN A 285 0.83 -22.52 27.83
CA ASN A 285 1.00 -23.88 28.33
C ASN A 285 2.44 -24.30 28.02
N ILE A 286 3.18 -24.57 29.09
CA ILE A 286 4.45 -25.31 29.11
C ILE A 286 4.17 -26.75 28.67
#